data_AF-A0A1V5WHC2-F1
#
_entry.id   AF-A0A1V5WHC2-F1
#
_cell.length_a   1.000
_cell.length_b   1.000
_cell.length_c   1.000
_cell.angle_alpha   90.00
_cell.angle_beta   90.00
_cell.angle_gamma   90.00
#
_symmetry.space_group_name_H-M   'P 1'
#
loop_
_entity.id
_entity.type
_entity.pdbx_description
1 polymer ?
#
loop_
_entity_poly.entity_id
_entity_poly.type
_entity_poly.pdbx_seq_one_letter_code
_entity_poly.pdbx_strand_id
1 'polypeptide(L)'
;MDMLNAFNQKWAQKFKESGYNLSTEDKKALLTEKNFLLANQQDMQAKQDLWLQHRNMIMQNPNKFDAEEWATHDANYRVSGEYDLVAPPIKARSLDMALEENPINSAAIPGEDIQETRSGIKGVRAVTYGGTEEQGRKRVADMILSDEAYAKDISKQFMALDEATKLQYLDADKSGTISPEERKNFNPIIKWAQDTKWQKGVKQNLSQWRATPGQTQKTSTQGQGTFSKVAELAPGERVGYRTYGGKVYNNPFGLDGSKVLYGIPTAGANILTGEWADAVDPGSVNVRLVAYDPEKKVILAETTSGSESAMTASKVLLEIPQQNIPNFGNIPIIENGTRMTIGQLPQTTTTITETPAQKAMREAKERFKAKK
;
A
#
# COMPACT_ATOMS: atom_id res chain seq x y z
N MET A 1 17.88 37.24 34.78
CA MET A 1 18.05 38.59 35.38
C MET A 1 19.01 38.63 36.59
N ASP A 2 19.45 37.49 37.16
CA ASP A 2 20.24 37.51 38.40
C ASP A 2 21.73 37.89 38.26
N MET A 3 22.40 37.53 37.16
CA MET A 3 23.86 37.70 37.08
C MET A 3 24.34 39.17 37.04
N LEU A 4 23.62 40.06 36.36
CA LEU A 4 23.98 41.48 36.30
C LEU A 4 23.76 42.17 37.66
N ASN A 5 22.68 41.83 38.35
CA ASN A 5 22.38 42.35 39.68
C ASN A 5 23.39 41.84 40.72
N ALA A 6 23.73 40.54 40.67
CA ALA A 6 24.75 39.96 41.53
C ALA A 6 26.13 40.59 41.29
N PHE A 7 26.52 40.82 40.04
CA PHE A 7 27.75 41.53 39.69
C PHE A 7 27.75 42.96 40.25
N ASN A 8 26.68 43.72 39.99
CA ASN A 8 26.56 45.10 40.45
C ASN A 8 26.62 45.19 41.98
N GLN A 9 25.92 44.31 42.69
CA GLN A 9 25.93 44.26 44.16
C GLN A 9 27.31 43.90 44.71
N LYS A 10 27.94 42.84 44.18
CA LYS A 10 29.27 42.40 44.59
C LYS A 10 30.31 43.51 44.45
N TRP A 11 30.35 44.14 43.28
CA TRP A 11 31.36 45.15 43.00
C TRP A 11 31.04 46.48 43.70
N ALA A 12 29.78 46.88 43.83
CA ALA A 12 29.40 48.04 44.64
C ALA A 12 29.81 47.88 46.11
N GLN A 13 29.69 46.68 46.67
CA GLN A 13 30.15 46.39 48.03
C GLN A 13 31.68 46.44 48.15
N LYS A 14 32.40 45.77 47.23
CA LYS A 14 33.88 45.84 47.14
C LYS A 14 34.41 47.28 47.01
N PHE A 15 33.73 48.14 46.25
CA PHE A 15 34.11 49.56 46.13
C PHE A 15 33.95 50.32 47.45
N LYS A 16 32.90 50.04 48.22
CA LYS A 16 32.70 50.66 49.55
C LYS A 16 33.74 50.17 50.56
N GLU A 17 34.02 48.87 50.59
CA GLU A 17 34.98 48.25 51.52
C GLU A 17 36.43 48.71 51.28
N SER A 18 36.78 49.02 50.03
CA SER A 18 38.11 49.49 49.64
C SER A 18 38.29 51.02 49.70
N GLY A 19 37.32 51.76 50.25
CA GLY A 19 37.36 53.23 50.27
C GLY A 19 37.43 53.84 48.86
N TYR A 20 36.78 53.20 47.89
CA TYR A 20 36.79 53.54 46.46
C TYR A 20 38.13 53.35 45.74
N ASN A 21 39.11 52.68 46.36
CA ASN A 21 40.41 52.37 45.75
C ASN A 21 40.62 50.85 45.63
N LEU A 22 40.15 50.27 44.53
CA LEU A 22 40.37 48.86 44.22
C LEU A 22 41.85 48.55 43.98
N SER A 23 42.30 47.41 44.51
CA SER A 23 43.64 46.87 44.25
C SER A 23 43.83 46.49 42.77
N THR A 24 45.08 46.27 42.36
CA THR A 24 45.38 45.80 40.98
C THR A 24 44.74 44.43 40.71
N GLU A 25 44.68 43.54 41.70
CA GLU A 25 44.03 42.23 41.59
C GLU A 25 42.52 42.36 41.45
N ASP A 26 41.89 43.24 42.26
CA ASP A 26 40.46 43.50 42.17
C ASP A 26 40.06 44.08 40.80
N LYS A 27 40.88 44.99 40.26
CA LYS A 27 40.65 45.53 38.90
C LYS A 27 40.72 44.44 37.84
N LYS A 28 41.66 43.49 37.95
CA LYS A 28 41.74 42.35 37.02
C LYS A 28 40.52 41.44 37.15
N ALA A 29 40.11 41.08 38.37
CA ALA A 29 38.94 40.24 38.60
C ALA A 29 37.63 40.91 38.10
N LEU A 30 37.47 42.22 38.33
CA LEU A 30 36.35 43.01 37.80
C LEU A 30 36.30 42.97 36.28
N LEU A 31 37.44 43.16 35.61
CA LEU A 31 37.54 43.09 34.15
C LEU A 31 37.19 41.70 33.62
N THR A 32 37.68 40.64 34.26
CA THR A 32 37.37 39.26 33.88
C THR A 32 35.88 38.96 34.00
N GLU A 33 35.25 39.29 35.14
CA GLU A 33 33.81 39.08 35.33
C GLU A 33 32.96 39.94 34.39
N LYS A 34 33.36 41.18 34.14
CA LYS A 34 32.72 42.04 33.15
C LYS A 34 32.77 41.42 31.75
N ASN A 35 33.93 40.92 31.33
CA ASN A 35 34.08 40.26 30.03
C ASN A 35 33.23 38.99 29.93
N PHE A 36 33.13 38.21 31.01
CA PHE A 36 32.23 37.05 31.08
C PHE A 36 30.76 37.45 30.92
N LEU A 37 30.32 38.53 31.58
CA LEU A 37 28.95 39.05 31.41
C LEU A 37 28.69 39.53 29.98
N LEU A 38 29.64 40.24 29.37
CA LEU A 38 29.51 40.66 27.97
C LEU A 38 29.42 39.46 27.03
N ALA A 39 30.26 38.44 27.23
CA ALA A 39 30.23 37.22 26.44
C ALA A 39 28.88 36.50 26.57
N ASN A 40 28.34 36.38 27.79
CA ASN A 40 27.01 35.80 28.02
C ASN A 40 25.90 36.63 27.37
N GLN A 41 25.99 37.95 27.39
CA GLN A 41 25.02 38.81 26.73
C GLN A 41 25.04 38.62 25.21
N GLN A 42 26.23 38.53 24.61
CA GLN A 42 26.40 38.24 23.19
C GLN A 42 25.87 36.85 22.82
N ASP A 43 26.14 35.83 23.65
CA ASP A 43 25.61 34.47 23.44
C ASP A 43 24.08 34.43 23.52
N MET A 44 23.48 35.07 24.52
CA MET A 44 22.02 35.18 24.63
C MET A 44 21.40 35.88 23.41
N GLN A 45 22.04 36.95 22.92
CA GLN A 45 21.58 37.66 21.73
C GLN A 45 21.69 36.78 20.48
N ALA A 46 22.81 36.08 20.29
CA ALA A 46 22.99 35.16 19.17
C ALA A 46 21.95 34.03 19.18
N LYS A 47 21.63 33.47 20.35
CA LYS A 47 20.57 32.47 20.52
C LYS A 47 19.19 33.02 20.19
N GLN A 48 18.90 34.26 20.61
CA GLN A 48 17.64 34.94 20.29
C GLN A 48 17.51 35.18 18.77
N ASP A 49 18.56 35.66 18.12
CA ASP A 49 18.58 35.89 16.68
C ASP A 49 18.39 34.59 15.91
N LEU A 50 19.04 33.50 16.34
CA LEU A 50 18.89 32.17 15.77
C LEU A 50 17.46 31.62 15.93
N TRP A 51 16.88 31.75 17.12
CA TRP A 51 15.47 31.36 17.37
C TRP A 51 14.51 32.16 16.48
N LEU A 52 14.70 33.48 16.36
CA LEU A 52 13.89 34.33 15.47
C LEU A 52 14.02 33.92 14.01
N GLN A 53 15.25 33.62 13.55
CA GLN A 53 15.51 33.15 12.20
C GLN A 53 14.76 31.84 11.93
N HIS A 54 14.90 30.83 12.80
CA HIS A 54 14.24 29.54 12.64
C HIS A 54 12.72 29.68 12.68
N ARG A 55 12.17 30.46 13.61
CA ARG A 55 10.74 30.77 13.66
C ARG A 55 10.23 31.32 12.34
N ASN A 56 10.92 32.31 11.77
CA ASN A 56 10.53 32.93 10.51
C ASN A 56 10.60 31.94 9.34
N MET A 57 11.65 31.11 9.27
CA MET A 57 11.78 30.08 8.23
C MET A 57 10.63 29.08 8.26
N ILE A 58 10.22 28.65 9.45
CA ILE A 58 9.14 27.69 9.67
C ILE A 58 7.79 28.31 9.31
N MET A 59 7.54 29.56 9.72
CA MET A 59 6.32 30.28 9.35
C MET A 59 6.19 30.51 7.84
N GLN A 60 7.30 30.73 7.14
CA GLN A 60 7.31 30.93 5.69
C GLN A 60 7.16 29.61 4.90
N ASN A 61 7.67 28.49 5.43
CA ASN A 61 7.69 27.20 4.74
C ASN A 61 7.19 26.05 5.63
N PRO A 62 5.91 26.06 6.04
CA PRO A 62 5.38 25.08 7.00
C PRO A 62 5.40 23.63 6.48
N ASN A 63 5.48 23.44 5.17
CA ASN A 63 5.57 22.11 4.57
C ASN A 63 6.97 21.48 4.62
N LYS A 64 8.02 22.31 4.76
CA LYS A 64 9.42 21.86 4.77
C LYS A 64 9.91 21.50 6.17
N PHE A 65 9.40 22.20 7.17
CA PHE A 65 9.87 22.09 8.55
C PHE A 65 8.87 21.36 9.44
N ASP A 66 9.38 20.72 10.49
CA ASP A 66 8.57 20.00 11.47
C ASP A 66 8.05 20.97 12.53
N ALA A 67 6.78 21.36 12.39
CA ALA A 67 6.14 22.32 13.28
C ALA A 67 5.93 21.78 14.71
N GLU A 68 5.76 20.46 14.86
CA GLU A 68 5.54 19.83 16.18
C GLU A 68 6.84 19.75 16.97
N GLU A 69 7.92 19.31 16.31
CA GLU A 69 9.25 19.32 16.91
C GLU A 69 9.67 20.75 17.28
N TRP A 70 9.46 21.71 16.37
CA TRP A 70 9.69 23.12 16.63
C TRP A 70 8.92 23.64 17.85
N ALA A 71 7.64 23.29 18.00
CA ALA A 71 6.82 23.77 19.11
C ALA A 71 7.41 23.39 20.48
N THR A 72 8.07 22.23 20.55
CA THR A 72 8.76 21.76 21.76
C THR A 72 9.98 22.64 22.08
N HIS A 73 10.81 22.94 21.08
CA HIS A 73 11.97 23.82 21.24
C HIS A 73 11.59 25.28 21.51
N ASP A 74 10.51 25.78 20.89
CA ASP A 74 9.95 27.10 21.17
C ASP A 74 9.48 27.22 22.62
N ALA A 75 8.74 26.22 23.12
CA ALA A 75 8.28 26.19 24.50
C ALA A 75 9.46 26.18 25.49
N ASN A 76 10.48 25.36 25.24
CA ASN A 76 11.69 25.31 26.07
C ASN A 76 12.40 26.66 26.09
N TYR A 77 12.66 27.26 24.93
CA TYR A 77 13.33 28.56 24.83
C TYR A 77 12.57 29.67 25.57
N ARG A 78 11.23 29.71 25.49
CA ARG A 78 10.43 30.72 26.18
C ARG A 78 10.48 30.60 27.70
N VAL A 79 10.75 29.41 28.23
CA VAL A 79 10.84 29.16 29.67
C VAL A 79 12.27 29.35 30.18
N SER A 80 13.26 28.76 29.51
CA SER A 80 14.65 28.76 29.98
C SER A 80 15.50 29.92 29.44
N GLY A 81 15.12 30.50 28.30
CA GLY A 81 15.97 31.41 27.52
C GLY A 81 17.10 30.70 26.76
N GLU A 82 17.18 29.37 26.84
CA GLU A 82 18.18 28.57 26.14
C GLU A 82 17.62 28.00 24.85
N TYR A 83 18.35 28.22 23.75
CA TYR A 83 18.02 27.69 22.43
C TYR A 83 19.11 26.71 22.02
N ASP A 84 18.71 25.46 21.80
CA ASP A 84 19.60 24.29 21.66
C ASP A 84 19.78 23.81 20.21
N LEU A 85 18.98 24.33 19.29
CA LEU A 85 19.01 23.94 17.89
C LEU A 85 20.01 24.78 17.09
N VAL A 86 20.90 24.12 16.36
CA VAL A 86 21.83 24.74 15.41
C VAL A 86 21.18 24.94 14.02
N ALA A 87 20.11 24.20 13.73
CA ALA A 87 19.34 24.27 12.48
C ALA A 87 17.84 24.07 12.77
N PRO A 88 16.93 24.59 11.93
CA PRO A 88 15.50 24.39 12.12
C PRO A 88 15.13 22.91 11.86
N PRO A 89 14.17 22.33 12.62
CA PRO A 89 13.83 20.93 12.48
C PRO A 89 13.15 20.69 11.13
N ILE A 90 13.72 19.84 10.29
CA ILE A 90 13.16 19.49 8.97
C ILE A 90 12.07 18.44 9.13
N LYS A 91 11.02 18.54 8.33
CA LYS A 91 9.96 17.53 8.29
C LYS A 91 10.48 16.28 7.58
N ALA A 92 10.41 15.13 8.24
CA ALA A 92 10.77 13.86 7.62
C ALA A 92 9.84 13.54 6.43
N ARG A 93 10.40 13.01 5.34
CA ARG A 93 9.63 12.48 4.21
C ARG A 93 9.93 11.00 4.06
N SER A 94 8.90 10.21 3.76
CA SER A 94 9.04 8.76 3.62
C SER A 94 9.98 8.43 2.47
N LEU A 95 11.13 7.82 2.77
CA LEU A 95 12.03 7.30 1.74
C LEU A 95 11.35 6.17 0.96
N ASP A 96 10.62 5.30 1.65
CA ASP A 96 9.93 4.14 1.05
C ASP A 96 8.95 4.58 -0.04
N MET A 97 8.09 5.55 0.26
CA MET A 97 7.16 6.09 -0.73
C MET A 97 7.91 6.70 -1.91
N ALA A 98 8.97 7.47 -1.65
CA ALA A 98 9.73 8.12 -2.70
C ALA A 98 10.46 7.12 -3.63
N LEU A 99 10.94 6.00 -3.08
CA LEU A 99 11.52 4.89 -3.82
C LEU A 99 10.45 4.18 -4.68
N GLU A 100 9.27 3.93 -4.11
CA GLU A 100 8.14 3.28 -4.80
C GLU A 100 7.55 4.15 -5.93
N GLU A 101 7.53 5.47 -5.76
CA GLU A 101 7.07 6.43 -6.78
C GLU A 101 8.07 6.57 -7.93
N ASN A 102 9.38 6.50 -7.65
CA ASN A 102 10.44 6.70 -8.64
C ASN A 102 11.52 5.59 -8.60
N PRO A 103 11.13 4.32 -8.86
CA PRO A 103 12.06 3.21 -8.86
C PRO A 103 12.87 3.15 -10.15
N ILE A 104 14.04 2.52 -10.10
CA ILE A 104 14.81 2.20 -11.32
C ILE A 104 14.00 1.20 -12.15
N ASN A 105 13.79 1.52 -13.43
CA ASN A 105 13.06 0.70 -14.39
C ASN A 105 13.91 0.46 -15.65
N SER A 106 14.97 -0.31 -15.48
CA SER A 106 15.88 -0.79 -16.52
C SER A 106 15.54 -2.22 -16.95
N ALA A 107 16.48 -2.92 -17.59
CA ALA A 107 16.27 -4.28 -18.07
C ALA A 107 15.84 -5.22 -16.93
N ALA A 108 14.86 -6.09 -17.21
CA ALA A 108 14.33 -7.00 -16.22
C ALA A 108 15.36 -8.08 -15.85
N ILE A 109 15.65 -8.19 -14.56
CA ILE A 109 16.56 -9.18 -13.97
C ILE A 109 15.72 -10.16 -13.15
N PRO A 110 15.89 -11.49 -13.32
CA PRO A 110 15.21 -12.48 -12.50
C PRO A 110 15.52 -12.27 -11.01
N GLY A 111 14.48 -12.31 -10.18
CA GLY A 111 14.58 -12.30 -8.72
C GLY A 111 14.31 -13.68 -8.12
N GLU A 112 14.32 -13.76 -6.79
CA GLU A 112 13.83 -14.93 -6.08
C GLU A 112 12.30 -15.00 -6.15
N ASP A 113 11.81 -16.16 -6.55
CA ASP A 113 10.39 -16.47 -6.71
C ASP A 113 9.64 -16.42 -5.37
N ILE A 114 8.46 -15.78 -5.36
CA ILE A 114 7.62 -15.74 -4.15
C ILE A 114 6.78 -17.00 -4.08
N GLN A 115 6.98 -17.78 -3.01
CA GLN A 115 6.13 -18.90 -2.66
C GLN A 115 4.85 -18.40 -1.97
N GLU A 116 3.69 -18.58 -2.60
CA GLU A 116 2.39 -18.22 -2.04
C GLU A 116 1.50 -19.46 -1.94
N THR A 117 0.84 -19.65 -0.80
CA THR A 117 -0.22 -20.65 -0.67
C THR A 117 -1.57 -19.98 -0.90
N ARG A 118 -2.27 -20.36 -1.97
CA ARG A 118 -3.63 -19.90 -2.27
C ARG A 118 -4.58 -21.07 -2.12
N SER A 119 -5.60 -20.92 -1.27
CA SER A 119 -6.62 -21.95 -1.04
C SER A 119 -6.05 -23.33 -0.65
N GLY A 120 -4.92 -23.35 0.08
CA GLY A 120 -4.23 -24.58 0.48
C GLY A 120 -3.30 -25.19 -0.57
N ILE A 121 -3.14 -24.56 -1.73
CA ILE A 121 -2.21 -24.98 -2.79
C ILE A 121 -0.99 -24.08 -2.77
N LYS A 122 0.19 -24.68 -2.59
CA LYS A 122 1.46 -23.97 -2.75
C LYS A 122 1.67 -23.66 -4.24
N GLY A 123 1.99 -22.41 -4.53
CA GLY A 123 2.37 -21.97 -5.85
C GLY A 123 3.40 -20.85 -5.78
N VAL A 124 3.78 -20.38 -6.96
CA VAL A 124 4.91 -19.49 -7.18
C VAL A 124 4.50 -18.31 -8.03
N ARG A 125 4.99 -17.13 -7.67
CA ARG A 125 5.06 -15.96 -8.57
C ARG A 125 6.51 -15.70 -8.91
N ALA A 126 6.81 -15.65 -10.20
CA ALA A 126 8.12 -15.23 -10.65
C ALA A 126 8.29 -13.74 -10.40
N VAL A 127 9.41 -13.37 -9.79
CA VAL A 127 9.77 -11.98 -9.53
C VAL A 127 10.76 -11.51 -10.57
N THR A 128 10.54 -10.32 -11.09
CA THR A 128 11.53 -9.63 -11.93
C THR A 128 11.77 -8.22 -11.39
N TYR A 129 13.03 -7.82 -11.33
CA TYR A 129 13.44 -6.49 -10.90
C TYR A 129 13.90 -5.66 -12.10
N GLY A 130 13.55 -4.38 -12.12
CA GLY A 130 14.00 -3.42 -13.14
C GLY A 130 15.44 -2.94 -12.96
N GLY A 131 16.33 -3.71 -12.30
CA GLY A 131 17.72 -3.32 -12.04
C GLY A 131 18.42 -4.29 -11.10
N THR A 132 19.74 -4.13 -10.95
CA THR A 132 20.54 -4.96 -10.04
C THR A 132 20.38 -4.52 -8.59
N GLU A 133 20.74 -5.41 -7.66
CA GLU A 133 20.82 -5.09 -6.23
C GLU A 133 21.76 -3.89 -5.98
N GLU A 134 22.93 -3.85 -6.62
CA GLU A 134 23.88 -2.74 -6.52
C GLU A 134 23.27 -1.41 -6.97
N GLN A 135 22.49 -1.42 -8.05
CA GLN A 135 21.77 -0.24 -8.52
C GLN A 135 20.69 0.21 -7.53
N GLY A 136 19.94 -0.73 -6.96
CA GLY A 136 18.95 -0.45 -5.92
C GLY A 136 19.59 0.13 -4.65
N ARG A 137 20.70 -0.44 -4.19
CA ARG A 137 21.47 0.05 -3.03
C ARG A 137 22.04 1.44 -3.29
N LYS A 138 22.58 1.68 -4.48
CA LYS A 138 23.05 3.00 -4.88
C LYS A 138 21.90 4.01 -4.90
N ARG A 139 20.75 3.65 -5.45
CA ARG A 139 19.55 4.51 -5.47
C ARG A 139 19.09 4.92 -4.07
N VAL A 140 19.05 3.96 -3.14
CA VAL A 140 18.70 4.22 -1.74
C VAL A 140 19.68 5.24 -1.12
N ALA A 141 21.00 5.03 -1.30
CA ALA A 141 22.00 5.96 -0.79
C ALA A 141 21.92 7.34 -1.45
N ASP A 142 21.79 7.40 -2.77
CA ASP A 142 21.67 8.65 -3.52
C ASP A 142 20.46 9.45 -3.06
N MET A 143 19.31 8.81 -2.80
CA MET A 143 18.12 9.49 -2.28
C MET A 143 18.32 10.02 -0.86
N ILE A 144 18.92 9.22 0.04
CA ILE A 144 19.23 9.66 1.41
C ILE A 144 20.20 10.85 1.41
N LEU A 145 21.24 10.80 0.57
CA LEU A 145 22.25 11.86 0.48
C LEU A 145 21.76 13.10 -0.27
N SER A 146 20.76 12.97 -1.14
CA SER A 146 20.21 14.08 -1.90
C SER A 146 19.30 15.00 -1.09
N ASP A 147 18.68 14.50 -0.02
CA ASP A 147 17.72 15.27 0.77
C ASP A 147 17.67 14.86 2.24
N GLU A 148 17.92 15.84 3.11
CA GLU A 148 17.95 15.66 4.57
C GLU A 148 16.62 15.13 5.14
N ALA A 149 15.49 15.40 4.49
CA ALA A 149 14.19 14.87 4.93
C ALA A 149 14.13 13.34 4.86
N TYR A 150 14.79 12.72 3.88
CA TYR A 150 14.90 11.26 3.77
C TYR A 150 15.92 10.71 4.78
N ALA A 151 17.04 11.42 4.99
CA ALA A 151 18.01 11.05 6.02
C ALA A 151 17.39 11.04 7.42
N LYS A 152 16.51 12.01 7.72
CA LYS A 152 15.79 12.07 9.00
C LYS A 152 14.79 10.93 9.16
N ASP A 153 14.03 10.60 8.10
CA ASP A 153 13.10 9.45 8.11
C ASP A 153 13.84 8.14 8.40
N ILE A 154 14.93 7.88 7.69
CA ILE A 154 15.74 6.67 7.89
C ILE A 154 16.37 6.63 9.26
N SER A 155 16.89 7.75 9.77
CA SER A 155 17.44 7.82 11.12
C SER A 155 16.37 7.49 12.17
N LYS A 156 15.15 8.00 12.00
CA LYS A 156 14.03 7.70 12.91
C LYS A 156 13.67 6.21 12.88
N GLN A 157 13.59 5.61 11.69
CA GLN A 157 13.30 4.18 11.55
C GLN A 157 14.40 3.30 12.15
N PHE A 158 15.67 3.65 11.90
CA PHE A 158 16.81 2.94 12.46
C PHE A 158 16.84 2.99 13.99
N MET A 159 16.59 4.17 14.57
CA MET A 159 16.58 4.33 16.04
C MET A 159 15.44 3.57 16.71
N ALA A 160 14.33 3.33 16.00
CA ALA A 160 13.19 2.54 16.46
C ALA A 160 13.41 1.02 16.41
N LEU A 161 14.50 0.54 15.80
CA LEU A 161 14.86 -0.88 15.81
C LEU A 161 15.27 -1.36 17.20
N ASP A 162 15.19 -2.67 17.42
CA ASP A 162 15.72 -3.31 18.62
C ASP A 162 17.25 -3.20 18.69
N GLU A 163 17.79 -3.32 19.90
CA GLU A 163 19.21 -3.09 20.17
C GLU A 163 20.12 -4.11 19.48
N ALA A 164 19.67 -5.37 19.36
CA ALA A 164 20.44 -6.42 18.69
C ALA A 164 20.56 -6.15 17.20
N THR A 165 19.48 -5.75 16.53
CA THR A 165 19.51 -5.35 15.12
C THR A 165 20.38 -4.12 14.92
N LYS A 166 20.27 -3.08 15.77
CA LYS A 166 21.13 -1.89 15.66
C LYS A 166 22.62 -2.24 15.80
N LEU A 167 22.97 -3.09 16.77
CA LEU A 167 24.35 -3.53 16.99
C LEU A 167 24.94 -4.23 15.76
N GLN A 168 24.18 -5.06 15.03
CA GLN A 168 24.68 -5.70 13.81
C GLN A 168 25.20 -4.72 12.75
N TYR A 169 24.66 -3.51 12.72
CA TYR A 169 25.07 -2.47 11.78
C TYR A 169 26.09 -1.50 12.37
N LEU A 170 26.06 -1.28 13.69
CA LEU A 170 26.94 -0.36 14.40
C LEU A 170 28.31 -0.97 14.75
N ASP A 171 28.38 -2.29 14.93
CA ASP A 171 29.55 -3.08 15.36
C ASP A 171 30.00 -3.98 14.20
N ALA A 172 30.65 -3.38 13.21
CA ALA A 172 31.00 -4.04 11.95
C ALA A 172 32.06 -5.13 12.15
N ASP A 173 32.91 -5.00 13.17
CA ASP A 173 33.91 -5.99 13.56
C ASP A 173 33.42 -7.05 14.57
N LYS A 174 32.16 -6.92 15.04
CA LYS A 174 31.53 -7.81 16.03
C LYS A 174 32.29 -7.88 17.36
N SER A 175 32.99 -6.81 17.73
CA SER A 175 33.75 -6.73 18.98
C SER A 175 32.86 -6.50 20.20
N GLY A 176 31.58 -6.16 20.00
CA GLY A 176 30.66 -5.71 21.03
C GLY A 176 30.84 -4.23 21.38
N THR A 177 31.73 -3.51 20.69
CA THR A 177 32.03 -2.09 20.96
C THR A 177 32.28 -1.31 19.68
N ILE A 178 31.62 -0.16 19.51
CA ILE A 178 31.78 0.67 18.31
C ILE A 178 33.10 1.46 18.39
N SER A 179 34.08 1.09 17.57
CA SER A 179 35.36 1.79 17.47
C SER A 179 35.22 3.18 16.82
N PRO A 180 36.12 4.15 17.10
CA PRO A 180 36.11 5.45 16.44
C PRO A 180 36.31 5.41 14.91
N GLU A 181 36.87 4.34 14.37
CA GLU A 181 37.12 4.14 12.94
C GLU A 181 35.86 3.62 12.22
N GLU A 182 35.08 2.74 12.86
CA GLU A 182 33.75 2.34 12.38
C GLU A 182 32.78 3.52 12.32
N ARG A 183 32.95 4.51 13.21
CA ARG A 183 32.19 5.77 13.15
C ARG A 183 32.55 6.67 11.96
N LYS A 184 33.71 6.47 11.32
CA LYS A 184 34.23 7.35 10.26
C LYS A 184 33.99 6.83 8.83
N ASN A 185 34.00 5.51 8.61
CA ASN A 185 34.11 4.95 7.25
C ASN A 185 32.86 4.24 6.70
N PHE A 186 31.78 4.16 7.46
CA PHE A 186 30.54 3.58 6.97
C PHE A 186 29.41 4.25 7.74
N ASN A 187 28.43 4.89 7.08
CA ASN A 187 27.25 5.32 7.80
C ASN A 187 26.35 4.08 8.00
N PRO A 188 26.31 3.49 9.21
CA PRO A 188 25.66 2.20 9.45
C PRO A 188 24.14 2.28 9.21
N ILE A 189 23.58 3.47 9.38
CA ILE A 189 22.17 3.79 9.11
C ILE A 189 21.89 3.71 7.61
N ILE A 190 22.78 4.26 6.77
CA ILE A 190 22.66 4.18 5.30
C ILE A 190 22.84 2.73 4.86
N LYS A 191 23.81 2.00 5.44
CA LYS A 191 24.01 0.58 5.15
C LYS A 191 22.75 -0.24 5.44
N TRP A 192 22.19 -0.07 6.63
CA TRP A 192 20.94 -0.71 7.01
C TRP A 192 19.81 -0.40 6.02
N ALA A 193 19.66 0.86 5.62
CA ALA A 193 18.65 1.25 4.64
C ALA A 193 18.91 0.57 3.28
N GLN A 194 20.16 0.52 2.83
CA GLN A 194 20.54 -0.17 1.60
C GLN A 194 20.21 -1.68 1.67
N ASP A 195 20.56 -2.34 2.77
CA ASP A 195 20.29 -3.77 2.96
C ASP A 195 18.80 -4.10 3.00
N THR A 196 17.99 -3.24 3.62
CA THR A 196 16.57 -3.52 3.87
C THR A 196 15.62 -2.95 2.81
N LYS A 197 16.02 -1.93 2.06
CA LYS A 197 15.12 -1.16 1.18
C LYS A 197 15.55 -1.16 -0.29
N TRP A 198 16.66 -1.79 -0.67
CA TRP A 198 17.12 -1.77 -2.08
C TRP A 198 16.07 -2.28 -3.07
N GLN A 199 15.25 -3.26 -2.67
CA GLN A 199 14.18 -3.82 -3.52
C GLN A 199 13.13 -2.77 -3.88
N LYS A 200 12.88 -1.78 -3.03
CA LYS A 200 11.98 -0.65 -3.33
C LYS A 200 12.62 0.35 -4.29
N GLY A 201 13.95 0.43 -4.32
CA GLY A 201 14.70 1.28 -5.24
C GLY A 201 14.71 0.78 -6.69
N VAL A 202 14.26 -0.46 -6.93
CA VAL A 202 14.12 -1.06 -8.26
C VAL A 202 12.66 -1.47 -8.49
N LYS A 203 12.18 -1.38 -9.73
CA LYS A 203 10.79 -1.74 -10.02
C LYS A 203 10.61 -3.25 -9.89
N GLN A 204 9.79 -3.70 -8.96
CA GLN A 204 9.41 -5.11 -8.86
C GLN A 204 8.18 -5.38 -9.74
N ASN A 205 8.27 -6.40 -10.60
CA ASN A 205 7.12 -6.93 -11.33
C ASN A 205 6.91 -8.39 -10.93
N LEU A 206 5.66 -8.75 -10.67
CA LEU A 206 5.25 -10.11 -10.32
C LEU A 206 4.53 -10.75 -11.50
N SER A 207 4.91 -11.98 -11.84
CA SER A 207 4.14 -12.78 -12.79
C SER A 207 2.76 -13.13 -12.22
N GLN A 208 1.90 -13.67 -13.09
CA GLN A 208 0.74 -14.43 -12.63
C GLN A 208 1.20 -15.59 -11.73
N TRP A 209 0.40 -15.88 -10.71
CA TRP A 209 0.63 -17.01 -9.81
C TRP A 209 0.47 -18.33 -10.57
N ARG A 210 1.32 -19.31 -10.27
CA ARG A 210 1.29 -20.66 -10.86
C ARG A 210 1.43 -21.71 -9.76
N ALA A 211 0.61 -22.76 -9.79
CA ALA A 211 0.72 -23.85 -8.81
C ALA A 211 2.06 -24.62 -8.94
N THR A 212 2.64 -25.05 -7.83
CA THR A 212 3.86 -25.86 -7.83
C THR A 212 3.54 -27.28 -8.34
N PRO A 213 4.29 -27.83 -9.30
CA PRO A 213 4.04 -29.17 -9.83
C PRO A 213 3.99 -30.23 -8.71
N GLY A 214 2.90 -31.02 -8.67
CA GLY A 214 2.74 -32.15 -7.73
C GLY A 214 2.13 -31.82 -6.35
N GLN A 215 1.74 -30.58 -6.07
CA GLN A 215 0.96 -30.24 -4.87
C GLN A 215 -0.54 -30.44 -5.13
N THR A 216 -1.07 -31.62 -4.80
CA THR A 216 -2.51 -31.84 -4.64
C THR A 216 -2.97 -31.52 -3.23
N GLN A 217 -4.17 -30.97 -3.10
CA GLN A 217 -4.76 -30.52 -1.84
C GLN A 217 -4.87 -31.70 -0.85
N LYS A 218 -4.24 -31.60 0.32
CA LYS A 218 -4.71 -32.36 1.49
C LYS A 218 -6.02 -31.73 1.91
N THR A 219 -7.12 -32.45 1.72
CA THR A 219 -8.43 -32.12 2.30
C THR A 219 -8.27 -31.94 3.81
N SER A 220 -8.25 -30.68 4.28
CA SER A 220 -8.46 -30.36 5.69
C SER A 220 -9.69 -29.46 5.82
N THR A 221 -10.69 -30.06 6.45
CA THR A 221 -11.88 -29.57 7.12
C THR A 221 -11.90 -28.07 7.50
N GLN A 222 -13.04 -27.45 7.20
CA GLN A 222 -13.59 -26.21 7.81
C GLN A 222 -12.80 -24.90 7.61
N GLY A 223 -13.27 -24.11 6.64
CA GLY A 223 -13.26 -22.65 6.70
C GLY A 223 -14.65 -22.15 6.29
N GLN A 224 -15.51 -21.89 7.28
CA GLN A 224 -16.78 -21.19 7.09
C GLN A 224 -16.50 -19.79 6.53
N GLY A 225 -16.58 -19.63 5.22
CA GLY A 225 -16.98 -18.36 4.63
C GLY A 225 -18.50 -18.29 4.73
N THR A 226 -19.02 -17.37 5.54
CA THR A 226 -20.45 -17.10 5.67
C THR A 226 -20.96 -16.52 4.35
N PHE A 227 -21.23 -17.37 3.36
CA PHE A 227 -21.97 -16.97 2.19
C PHE A 227 -23.43 -16.85 2.59
N SER A 228 -23.98 -15.64 2.45
CA SER A 228 -25.39 -15.36 2.66
C SER A 228 -26.22 -16.43 1.98
N LYS A 229 -27.01 -17.13 2.80
CA LYS A 229 -28.11 -18.03 2.42
C LYS A 229 -28.63 -17.58 1.05
N VAL A 230 -28.36 -18.34 -0.01
CA VAL A 230 -28.97 -18.12 -1.33
C VAL A 230 -30.46 -18.19 -1.05
N ALA A 231 -31.12 -17.03 -0.97
CA ALA A 231 -32.54 -16.96 -0.68
C ALA A 231 -33.23 -17.80 -1.74
N GLU A 232 -33.94 -18.84 -1.29
CA GLU A 232 -34.73 -19.77 -2.11
C GLU A 232 -35.49 -18.96 -3.17
N LEU A 233 -35.02 -19.01 -4.41
CA LEU A 233 -35.68 -18.39 -5.54
C LEU A 233 -36.87 -19.27 -5.90
N ALA A 234 -38.05 -18.65 -6.06
CA ALA A 234 -39.23 -19.40 -6.49
C ALA A 234 -38.93 -20.08 -7.85
N PRO A 235 -39.12 -21.41 -7.95
CA PRO A 235 -38.82 -22.18 -9.16
C PRO A 235 -39.51 -21.59 -10.40
N GLY A 236 -38.74 -21.29 -11.43
CA GLY A 236 -39.22 -21.09 -12.79
C GLY A 236 -39.62 -19.66 -13.16
N GLU A 237 -39.86 -18.75 -12.23
CA GLU A 237 -40.24 -17.37 -12.59
C GLU A 237 -39.04 -16.47 -12.93
N ARG A 238 -39.30 -15.39 -13.65
CA ARG A 238 -38.29 -14.35 -13.85
C ARG A 238 -38.01 -13.65 -12.53
N VAL A 239 -36.76 -13.73 -12.11
CA VAL A 239 -36.22 -12.96 -11.01
C VAL A 239 -35.92 -11.57 -11.55
N GLY A 240 -36.23 -10.52 -10.78
CA GLY A 240 -35.84 -9.16 -11.14
C GLY A 240 -34.31 -8.99 -11.23
N TYR A 241 -33.84 -7.74 -11.10
CA TYR A 241 -32.40 -7.45 -11.06
C TYR A 241 -31.70 -8.21 -9.91
N ARG A 242 -30.61 -8.94 -10.21
CA ARG A 242 -29.69 -9.51 -9.20
C ARG A 242 -28.24 -9.36 -9.61
N THR A 243 -27.39 -9.15 -8.61
CA THR A 243 -25.93 -9.05 -8.77
C THR A 243 -25.25 -10.27 -8.16
N TYR A 244 -24.44 -10.97 -8.94
CA TYR A 244 -23.62 -12.10 -8.48
C TYR A 244 -22.17 -11.84 -8.89
N GLY A 245 -21.23 -11.83 -7.94
CA GLY A 245 -19.82 -11.59 -8.23
C GLY A 245 -19.58 -10.27 -8.98
N GLY A 246 -20.29 -9.19 -8.61
CA GLY A 246 -20.20 -7.88 -9.27
C GLY A 246 -20.86 -7.80 -10.65
N LYS A 247 -21.28 -8.92 -11.24
CA LYS A 247 -22.01 -8.96 -12.51
C LYS A 247 -23.51 -8.82 -12.28
N VAL A 248 -24.12 -7.92 -13.03
CA VAL A 248 -25.58 -7.71 -13.04
C VAL A 248 -26.24 -8.68 -14.02
N TYR A 249 -27.26 -9.39 -13.56
CA TYR A 249 -28.13 -10.25 -14.35
C TYR A 249 -29.53 -9.65 -14.35
N ASN A 250 -30.01 -9.27 -15.53
CA ASN A 250 -31.28 -8.62 -15.70
C ASN A 250 -32.32 -9.65 -16.12
N ASN A 251 -33.34 -9.83 -15.28
CA ASN A 251 -34.49 -10.67 -15.60
C ASN A 251 -34.22 -12.19 -15.81
N PRO A 252 -33.28 -12.84 -15.07
CA PRO A 252 -33.00 -14.27 -15.26
C PRO A 252 -34.13 -15.16 -14.75
N PHE A 253 -34.25 -16.39 -15.28
CA PHE A 253 -35.17 -17.39 -14.74
C PHE A 253 -34.58 -18.03 -13.48
N GLY A 254 -35.33 -18.00 -12.38
CA GLY A 254 -34.95 -18.65 -11.14
C GLY A 254 -35.02 -20.17 -11.28
N LEU A 255 -33.96 -20.87 -10.88
CA LEU A 255 -33.93 -22.32 -10.81
C LEU A 255 -33.85 -22.69 -9.32
N ASP A 256 -34.75 -23.56 -8.88
CA ASP A 256 -35.01 -23.86 -7.46
C ASP A 256 -33.85 -24.53 -6.70
N GLY A 257 -32.77 -24.86 -7.39
CA GLY A 257 -31.65 -25.58 -6.81
C GLY A 257 -32.02 -26.96 -6.24
N SER A 258 -33.16 -27.54 -6.59
CA SER A 258 -33.57 -28.84 -6.07
C SER A 258 -32.82 -29.98 -6.75
N LYS A 259 -32.48 -29.80 -8.03
CA LYS A 259 -31.76 -30.79 -8.83
C LYS A 259 -30.26 -30.56 -8.79
N VAL A 260 -29.54 -31.60 -8.41
CA VAL A 260 -28.09 -31.71 -8.55
C VAL A 260 -27.79 -32.37 -9.89
N LEU A 261 -26.99 -31.69 -10.71
CA LEU A 261 -26.43 -32.24 -11.93
C LEU A 261 -24.99 -32.68 -11.65
N TYR A 262 -24.63 -33.85 -12.17
CA TYR A 262 -23.33 -34.46 -11.95
C TYR A 262 -22.46 -34.38 -13.20
N GLY A 263 -21.16 -34.17 -13.00
CA GLY A 263 -20.16 -34.21 -14.07
C GLY A 263 -20.33 -33.12 -15.14
N ILE A 264 -20.83 -31.94 -14.77
CA ILE A 264 -21.02 -30.81 -15.69
C ILE A 264 -19.68 -30.27 -16.18
N PRO A 265 -19.41 -30.22 -17.50
CA PRO A 265 -18.19 -29.63 -18.03
C PRO A 265 -18.03 -28.15 -17.64
N THR A 266 -16.82 -27.76 -17.21
CA THR A 266 -16.50 -26.37 -16.81
C THR A 266 -15.80 -25.56 -17.90
N ALA A 267 -15.65 -26.10 -19.11
CA ALA A 267 -15.04 -25.39 -20.22
C ALA A 267 -15.76 -24.05 -20.49
N GLY A 268 -15.03 -22.93 -20.32
CA GLY A 268 -15.58 -21.58 -20.47
C GLY A 268 -16.45 -21.09 -19.31
N ALA A 269 -16.47 -21.80 -18.18
CA ALA A 269 -17.15 -21.34 -16.98
C ALA A 269 -16.30 -20.34 -16.19
N ASN A 270 -16.95 -19.47 -15.41
CA ASN A 270 -16.30 -18.52 -14.52
C ASN A 270 -16.77 -18.69 -13.08
N ILE A 271 -15.86 -18.53 -12.12
CA ILE A 271 -16.17 -18.38 -10.71
C ILE A 271 -16.67 -16.95 -10.47
N LEU A 272 -17.78 -16.80 -9.74
CA LEU A 272 -18.34 -15.51 -9.38
C LEU A 272 -17.96 -15.15 -7.94
N THR A 273 -16.93 -14.31 -7.76
CA THR A 273 -16.36 -13.94 -6.46
C THR A 273 -16.20 -12.43 -6.31
N GLY A 274 -16.89 -11.81 -5.35
CA GLY A 274 -16.69 -10.39 -5.04
C GLY A 274 -17.07 -9.47 -6.20
N GLU A 275 -16.12 -8.65 -6.70
CA GLU A 275 -16.30 -7.75 -7.85
C GLU A 275 -15.71 -8.31 -9.17
N TRP A 276 -15.14 -9.52 -9.14
CA TRP A 276 -14.38 -10.08 -10.25
C TRP A 276 -14.90 -11.47 -10.64
N ALA A 277 -14.59 -11.90 -11.87
CA ALA A 277 -14.88 -13.25 -12.34
C ALA A 277 -13.58 -13.91 -12.80
N ASP A 278 -13.27 -15.06 -12.23
CA ASP A 278 -12.07 -15.85 -12.56
C ASP A 278 -12.47 -17.05 -13.43
N ALA A 279 -11.68 -17.38 -14.44
CA ALA A 279 -11.94 -18.54 -15.29
C ALA A 279 -11.80 -19.85 -14.48
N VAL A 280 -12.70 -20.80 -14.72
CA VAL A 280 -12.64 -22.16 -14.16
C VAL A 280 -11.77 -23.05 -15.05
N ASP A 281 -10.94 -23.88 -14.45
CA ASP A 281 -10.15 -24.85 -15.20
C ASP A 281 -11.03 -25.87 -15.94
N PRO A 282 -10.66 -26.31 -17.16
CA PRO A 282 -11.40 -27.31 -17.90
C PRO A 282 -11.47 -28.66 -17.17
N GLY A 283 -12.66 -29.05 -16.75
CA GLY A 283 -12.92 -30.25 -15.97
C GLY A 283 -14.41 -30.53 -15.85
N SER A 284 -14.82 -31.15 -14.74
CA SER A 284 -16.22 -31.52 -14.49
C SER A 284 -16.64 -31.23 -13.06
N VAL A 285 -17.80 -30.61 -12.84
CA VAL A 285 -18.31 -30.27 -11.50
C VAL A 285 -19.68 -30.87 -11.24
N ASN A 286 -19.96 -31.14 -9.96
CA ASN A 286 -21.32 -31.43 -9.51
C ASN A 286 -21.94 -30.11 -9.04
N VAL A 287 -23.08 -29.74 -9.60
CA VAL A 287 -23.67 -28.42 -9.40
C VAL A 287 -25.17 -28.49 -9.16
N ARG A 288 -25.63 -27.51 -8.41
CA ARG A 288 -27.02 -27.16 -8.19
C ARG A 288 -27.35 -25.94 -9.03
N LEU A 289 -28.38 -26.01 -9.87
CA LEU A 289 -28.75 -24.88 -10.72
C LEU A 289 -29.45 -23.78 -9.92
N VAL A 290 -29.05 -22.53 -10.11
CA VAL A 290 -29.56 -21.36 -9.36
C VAL A 290 -30.37 -20.43 -10.26
N ALA A 291 -29.89 -20.12 -11.45
CA ALA A 291 -30.61 -19.27 -12.39
C ALA A 291 -30.15 -19.49 -13.84
N TYR A 292 -30.98 -19.10 -14.81
CA TYR A 292 -30.64 -19.06 -16.22
C TYR A 292 -30.83 -17.65 -16.80
N ASP A 293 -29.79 -17.12 -17.46
CA ASP A 293 -29.83 -15.87 -18.21
C ASP A 293 -29.87 -16.16 -19.73
N PRO A 294 -31.02 -15.91 -20.39
CA PRO A 294 -31.17 -16.17 -21.83
C PRO A 294 -30.42 -15.18 -22.72
N GLU A 295 -30.16 -13.95 -22.25
CA GLU A 295 -29.44 -12.94 -23.04
C GLU A 295 -27.95 -13.29 -23.12
N LYS A 296 -27.38 -13.72 -21.99
CA LYS A 296 -25.97 -14.11 -21.90
C LYS A 296 -25.72 -15.57 -22.26
N LYS A 297 -26.77 -16.40 -22.37
CA LYS A 297 -26.69 -17.85 -22.62
C LYS A 297 -25.86 -18.60 -21.57
N VAL A 298 -26.01 -18.21 -20.31
CA VAL A 298 -25.28 -18.80 -19.17
C VAL A 298 -26.23 -19.27 -18.07
N ILE A 299 -25.82 -20.31 -17.36
CA ILE A 299 -26.47 -20.79 -16.14
C ILE A 299 -25.61 -20.41 -14.95
N LEU A 300 -26.25 -19.86 -13.93
CA LEU A 300 -25.69 -19.72 -12.60
C LEU A 300 -25.90 -21.03 -11.84
N ALA A 301 -24.81 -21.62 -11.34
CA ALA A 301 -24.86 -22.89 -10.63
C ALA A 301 -23.93 -22.88 -9.42
N GLU A 302 -24.36 -23.46 -8.30
CA GLU A 302 -23.55 -23.62 -7.11
C GLU A 302 -22.94 -25.01 -7.07
N THR A 303 -21.63 -25.14 -6.84
CA THR A 303 -20.99 -26.45 -6.70
C THR A 303 -21.48 -27.18 -5.45
N THR A 304 -21.92 -28.42 -5.59
CA THR A 304 -22.39 -29.23 -4.44
C THR A 304 -21.23 -29.90 -3.70
N SER A 305 -20.13 -30.14 -4.40
CA SER A 305 -18.90 -30.74 -3.88
C SER A 305 -17.69 -30.08 -4.54
N GLY A 306 -16.52 -30.23 -3.94
CA GLY A 306 -15.28 -29.90 -4.64
C GLY A 306 -15.11 -30.78 -5.89
N SER A 307 -14.41 -30.25 -6.89
CA SER A 307 -13.97 -30.98 -8.07
C SER A 307 -12.48 -30.79 -8.26
N GLU A 308 -11.75 -31.91 -8.27
CA GLU A 308 -10.33 -31.93 -8.56
C GLU A 308 -10.04 -31.59 -10.03
N SER A 309 -10.87 -32.08 -10.95
CA SER A 309 -10.67 -31.87 -12.39
C SER A 309 -10.93 -30.44 -12.82
N ALA A 310 -11.83 -29.73 -12.13
CA ALA A 310 -12.14 -28.32 -12.42
C ALA A 310 -11.51 -27.33 -11.43
N MET A 311 -10.73 -27.82 -10.47
CA MET A 311 -10.11 -27.01 -9.40
C MET A 311 -11.09 -26.12 -8.62
N THR A 312 -12.34 -26.55 -8.46
CA THR A 312 -13.38 -25.78 -7.74
C THR A 312 -13.66 -26.36 -6.36
N ALA A 313 -13.87 -25.51 -5.35
CA ALA A 313 -14.36 -25.93 -4.03
C ALA A 313 -15.89 -26.19 -4.04
N SER A 314 -16.45 -26.73 -2.95
CA SER A 314 -17.91 -26.81 -2.75
C SER A 314 -18.51 -25.44 -2.38
N LYS A 315 -19.79 -25.22 -2.68
CA LYS A 315 -20.54 -23.96 -2.46
C LYS A 315 -19.96 -22.75 -3.19
N VAL A 316 -19.29 -22.99 -4.31
CA VAL A 316 -18.79 -21.94 -5.20
C VAL A 316 -19.85 -21.65 -6.25
N LEU A 317 -20.19 -20.38 -6.42
CA LEU A 317 -21.10 -19.96 -7.49
C LEU A 317 -20.33 -19.82 -8.81
N LEU A 318 -20.83 -20.49 -9.82
CA LEU A 318 -20.27 -20.55 -11.17
C LEU A 318 -21.25 -19.96 -12.19
N GLU A 319 -20.70 -19.26 -13.17
CA GLU A 319 -21.35 -18.91 -14.44
C GLU A 319 -20.90 -19.94 -15.48
N ILE A 320 -21.80 -20.84 -15.89
CA ILE A 320 -21.50 -21.96 -16.79
C ILE A 320 -22.20 -21.71 -18.15
N PRO A 321 -21.50 -21.84 -19.29
CA PRO A 321 -22.14 -21.75 -20.60
C PRO A 321 -23.26 -22.78 -20.76
N GLN A 322 -24.41 -22.37 -21.31
CA GLN A 322 -25.58 -23.25 -21.42
C GLN A 322 -25.32 -24.54 -22.20
N GLN A 323 -24.38 -24.52 -23.16
CA GLN A 323 -24.01 -25.70 -23.96
C GLN A 323 -23.39 -26.83 -23.15
N ASN A 324 -22.85 -26.53 -21.97
CA ASN A 324 -22.25 -27.53 -21.09
C ASN A 324 -23.32 -28.27 -20.28
N ILE A 325 -24.58 -27.82 -20.33
CA ILE A 325 -25.65 -28.35 -19.51
C ILE A 325 -26.40 -29.44 -20.28
N PRO A 326 -26.33 -30.71 -19.83
CA PRO A 326 -27.01 -31.80 -20.51
C PRO A 326 -28.51 -31.62 -20.40
N ASN A 327 -29.24 -31.93 -21.48
CA ASN A 327 -30.69 -31.79 -21.56
C ASN A 327 -31.19 -30.38 -21.20
N PHE A 328 -30.38 -29.35 -21.47
CA PHE A 328 -30.67 -27.96 -21.15
C PHE A 328 -32.08 -27.50 -21.58
N GLY A 329 -32.51 -27.87 -22.80
CA GLY A 329 -33.83 -27.52 -23.32
C GLY A 329 -35.02 -28.11 -22.56
N ASN A 330 -34.80 -29.12 -21.69
CA ASN A 330 -35.84 -29.78 -20.90
C ASN A 330 -35.92 -29.25 -19.45
N ILE A 331 -35.10 -28.26 -19.09
CA ILE A 331 -35.16 -27.65 -17.76
C ILE A 331 -36.49 -26.89 -17.64
N PRO A 332 -37.33 -27.18 -16.61
CA PRO A 332 -38.63 -26.55 -16.45
C PRO A 332 -38.50 -25.11 -15.96
N ILE A 333 -39.35 -24.23 -16.49
CA ILE A 333 -39.48 -22.82 -16.14
C ILE A 333 -40.96 -22.39 -16.18
N ILE A 334 -41.23 -21.17 -15.72
CA ILE A 334 -42.55 -20.53 -15.72
C ILE A 334 -42.40 -19.16 -16.40
N GLU A 335 -43.01 -18.99 -17.57
CA GLU A 335 -43.08 -17.70 -18.24
C GLU A 335 -44.54 -17.25 -18.31
N ASN A 336 -44.84 -16.04 -17.81
CA ASN A 336 -46.19 -15.47 -17.76
C ASN A 336 -47.24 -16.43 -17.13
N GLY A 337 -46.87 -17.13 -16.05
CA GLY A 337 -47.75 -18.07 -15.33
C GLY A 337 -47.95 -19.43 -16.01
N THR A 338 -47.32 -19.69 -17.17
CA THR A 338 -47.39 -20.96 -17.88
C THR A 338 -46.14 -21.79 -17.63
N ARG A 339 -46.32 -23.05 -17.19
CA ARG A 339 -45.21 -24.02 -17.07
C ARG A 339 -44.76 -24.46 -18.46
N MET A 340 -43.48 -24.31 -18.73
CA MET A 340 -42.84 -24.70 -19.99
C MET A 340 -41.39 -25.13 -19.73
N THR A 341 -40.63 -25.44 -20.77
CA THR A 341 -39.18 -25.71 -20.65
C THR A 341 -38.34 -24.62 -21.32
N ILE A 342 -37.06 -24.51 -20.95
CA ILE A 342 -36.13 -23.54 -21.56
C ILE A 342 -36.08 -23.67 -23.08
N GLY A 343 -36.16 -24.89 -23.63
CA GLY A 343 -36.17 -25.13 -25.07
C GLY A 343 -37.42 -24.62 -25.80
N GLN A 344 -38.48 -24.30 -25.05
CA GLN A 344 -39.72 -23.73 -25.57
C GLN A 344 -39.73 -22.20 -25.50
N LEU A 345 -38.71 -21.57 -24.93
CA LEU A 345 -38.61 -20.11 -24.89
C LEU A 345 -38.57 -19.54 -26.31
N PRO A 346 -39.33 -18.47 -26.60
CA PRO A 346 -39.19 -17.77 -27.86
C PRO A 346 -37.73 -17.29 -27.98
N GLN A 347 -37.01 -17.77 -29.00
CA GLN A 347 -35.66 -17.30 -29.25
C GLN A 347 -35.74 -15.79 -29.51
N THR A 348 -35.25 -14.99 -28.57
CA THR A 348 -35.09 -13.56 -28.73
C THR A 348 -34.10 -13.30 -29.85
N THR A 349 -34.62 -13.23 -31.07
CA THR A 349 -33.89 -12.66 -32.19
C THR A 349 -33.91 -11.16 -31.91
N THR A 350 -32.85 -10.64 -31.31
CA THR A 350 -32.66 -9.20 -31.19
C THR A 350 -32.56 -8.65 -32.60
N THR A 351 -33.70 -8.30 -33.18
CA THR A 351 -33.73 -7.45 -34.36
C THR A 351 -33.31 -6.09 -33.82
N ILE A 352 -32.03 -5.76 -33.98
CA ILE A 352 -31.56 -4.42 -33.70
C ILE A 352 -32.27 -3.55 -34.73
N THR A 353 -33.40 -2.97 -34.35
CA THR A 353 -34.05 -1.94 -35.14
C THR A 353 -33.08 -0.77 -35.16
N GLU A 354 -32.32 -0.64 -36.25
CA GLU A 354 -31.48 0.51 -36.52
C GLU A 354 -32.35 1.75 -36.27
N THR A 355 -32.00 2.58 -35.29
CA THR A 355 -32.75 3.82 -35.08
C THR A 355 -32.65 4.65 -36.36
N PRO A 356 -33.66 5.49 -36.70
CA PRO A 356 -33.59 6.35 -37.88
C PRO A 356 -32.29 7.19 -37.93
N ALA A 357 -31.76 7.56 -36.76
CA ALA A 357 -30.48 8.24 -36.62
C ALA A 357 -29.28 7.37 -37.02
N GLN A 358 -29.23 6.11 -36.61
CA GLN A 358 -28.16 5.17 -36.98
C GLN A 358 -28.19 4.82 -38.47
N LYS A 359 -29.38 4.63 -39.04
CA LYS A 359 -29.57 4.42 -40.48
C LYS A 359 -29.11 5.64 -41.30
N ALA A 360 -29.49 6.86 -40.87
CA ALA A 360 -29.04 8.10 -41.52
C ALA A 360 -27.51 8.29 -41.44
N MET A 361 -26.89 7.91 -40.32
CA MET A 361 -25.43 8.01 -40.14
C MET A 361 -24.66 7.02 -41.03
N ARG A 362 -25.21 5.81 -41.25
CA ARG A 362 -24.65 4.82 -42.16
C ARG A 362 -24.76 5.26 -43.61
N GLU A 363 -25.94 5.74 -44.02
CA GLU A 363 -26.17 6.27 -45.38
C GLU A 363 -25.29 7.51 -45.66
N ALA A 364 -25.08 8.39 -44.68
CA ALA A 364 -24.17 9.52 -44.80
C ALA A 364 -22.71 9.09 -44.98
N LYS A 365 -22.25 8.06 -44.25
CA LYS A 365 -20.89 7.50 -44.39
C LYS A 365 -20.67 6.84 -45.75
N GLU A 366 -21.66 6.15 -46.29
CA GLU A 366 -21.56 5.55 -47.62
C GLU A 366 -21.57 6.59 -48.74
N ARG A 367 -22.38 7.65 -48.62
CA ARG A 367 -22.33 8.79 -49.55
C ARG A 367 -21.00 9.54 -49.53
N PHE A 368 -20.32 9.59 -48.38
CA PHE A 368 -18.99 10.20 -48.27
C PHE A 368 -17.88 9.34 -48.88
N LYS A 369 -18.03 8.01 -48.85
CA LYS A 369 -17.11 7.07 -49.51
C LYS A 369 -17.25 7.07 -51.04
N ALA A 370 -18.44 7.35 -51.58
CA ALA A 370 -18.68 7.39 -53.02
C ALA A 370 -18.25 8.70 -53.72
N LYS A 371 -17.73 9.69 -52.97
CA LYS A 371 -17.24 10.99 -53.50
C LYS A 371 -15.73 11.20 -53.34
N LYS A 372 -14.98 10.17 -52.95
CA LYS A 372 -13.53 10.07 -53.11
C LYS A 372 -13.26 8.98 -54.13
#